data_AF-A0AAE3EC15-F1
#
_entry.id   AF-A0AAE3EC15-F1
#
_cell.length_a   1.000
_cell.length_b   1.000
_cell.length_c   1.000
_cell.angle_alpha   90.00
_cell.angle_beta   90.00
_cell.angle_gamma   90.00
#
_symmetry.space_group_name_H-M   'P 1'
#
loop_
_entity.id
_entity.type
_entity.pdbx_description
1 polymer ?
#
loop_
_entity_poly.entity_id
_entity_poly.type
_entity_poly.pdbx_seq_one_letter_code
_entity_poly.pdbx_strand_id
1 'polypeptide(L)'
;MKNRIRIVAAAGALLLTAAPVYAQESTEAYEITAEVNVEESEAIQSGQPEQTETGAEKKTNGNAVGEAEQTEKTDAGVTEQPEEEPAGAWQSALEDGTAGFVERLYRIVLGRPSDAAGKADWIQLLKSGEASGSEVAAGFFTSSEYQKSGKMDAAYVEDLYQAILGRTYDEAGKQSWISLLESGVSRTGILSGFTGSQEFMGLCRSYGITCGNFVSEEPRDQNAKVTAFVQRLYREVLGRDGDVNGLNDWTRLLLNGEATGAELVADFIGSPEYREKETENASFVEMLYQTMLNRSSDPEGKAHWCSQLDEGRSRYEILKGFIFSEEFGRLCEEYGIERGTRVPGIGGESMRDAVARIAAAEIGYRETGNNRTKYNQWMYGYDASAPWCSIFICWCVNEAGAGDSIQNTAIASGYRVSNMGSNPFGAPAYAFSSVEPQPGDIVFIDNTGNGVSNHTGLVVDVDEDYIYTAEGNYSDKVSSCRYRRSNGYQVFGSGSSSGVHIVFYVRPDYQR
;
A
#
# COMPACT_ATOMS: atom_id res chain seq x y z
N MET A 1 -26.31 -28.82 -31.65
CA MET A 1 -26.23 -28.23 -30.31
C MET A 1 -25.61 -26.84 -30.47
N LYS A 2 -26.36 -25.79 -30.12
CA LYS A 2 -26.04 -24.39 -30.42
C LYS A 2 -25.29 -23.76 -29.24
N ASN A 3 -23.99 -23.53 -29.36
CA ASN A 3 -23.24 -22.71 -28.39
C ASN A 3 -23.41 -21.24 -28.77
N ARG A 4 -24.31 -20.56 -28.07
CA ARG A 4 -24.48 -19.11 -28.12
C ARG A 4 -23.43 -18.49 -27.19
N ILE A 5 -22.48 -17.75 -27.76
CA ILE A 5 -21.67 -16.80 -27.01
C ILE A 5 -22.61 -15.65 -26.64
N ARG A 6 -22.96 -15.55 -25.36
CA ARG A 6 -23.68 -14.41 -24.80
C ARG A 6 -22.63 -13.44 -24.28
N ILE A 7 -22.47 -12.32 -24.96
CA ILE A 7 -21.88 -11.11 -24.38
C ILE A 7 -22.91 -10.59 -23.38
N VAL A 8 -22.58 -10.62 -22.09
CA VAL A 8 -23.39 -9.96 -21.06
C VAL A 8 -22.88 -8.53 -20.96
N ALA A 9 -23.52 -7.63 -21.70
CA ALA A 9 -23.47 -6.20 -21.41
C ALA A 9 -24.42 -5.94 -20.23
N ALA A 10 -23.87 -5.64 -19.06
CA ALA A 10 -24.65 -5.26 -17.88
C ALA A 10 -25.04 -3.78 -17.96
N ALA A 11 -26.10 -3.47 -18.70
CA ALA A 11 -26.81 -2.19 -18.57
C ALA A 11 -27.92 -2.34 -17.51
N GLY A 12 -27.67 -1.84 -16.31
CA GLY A 12 -28.62 -1.83 -15.20
C GLY A 12 -28.96 -0.41 -14.75
N ALA A 13 -29.98 0.18 -15.38
CA ALA A 13 -30.58 1.43 -14.91
C ALA A 13 -31.38 1.17 -13.62
N LEU A 14 -31.04 1.86 -12.53
CA LEU A 14 -31.92 2.03 -11.38
C LEU A 14 -32.16 3.53 -11.16
N LEU A 15 -33.35 3.98 -11.51
CA LEU A 15 -33.87 5.30 -11.13
C LEU A 15 -34.16 5.30 -9.63
N LEU A 16 -33.33 6.00 -8.84
CA LEU A 16 -33.73 6.52 -7.54
C LEU A 16 -33.39 8.01 -7.49
N THR A 17 -34.42 8.82 -7.26
CA THR A 17 -34.38 10.28 -7.23
C THR A 17 -33.67 10.81 -5.99
N ALA A 18 -32.61 11.60 -6.15
CA ALA A 18 -32.14 12.56 -5.16
C ALA A 18 -31.60 13.83 -5.86
N ALA A 19 -31.94 14.99 -5.29
CA ALA A 19 -31.79 16.33 -5.86
C ALA A 19 -30.33 16.78 -6.08
N PRO A 20 -30.05 17.73 -6.99
CA PRO A 20 -28.69 18.14 -7.32
C PRO A 20 -28.13 19.09 -6.25
N VAL A 21 -26.93 18.76 -5.75
CA VAL A 21 -26.04 19.75 -5.13
C VAL A 21 -24.96 20.06 -6.16
N TYR A 22 -24.95 21.32 -6.62
CA TYR A 22 -23.95 21.86 -7.53
C TYR A 22 -22.55 21.76 -6.90
N ALA A 23 -21.65 21.01 -7.52
CA ALA A 23 -20.20 21.11 -7.32
C ALA A 23 -19.56 21.35 -8.69
N GLN A 24 -18.71 22.36 -8.75
CA GLN A 24 -18.12 22.89 -9.99
C GLN A 24 -17.19 21.87 -10.64
N GLU A 25 -17.30 21.76 -11.97
CA GLU A 25 -16.43 20.96 -12.83
C GLU A 25 -15.00 21.50 -12.81
N SER A 26 -14.03 20.65 -12.45
CA SER A 26 -12.64 20.76 -12.91
C SER A 26 -12.33 19.48 -13.70
N THR A 27 -12.38 19.59 -15.02
CA THR A 27 -11.95 18.55 -15.95
C THR A 27 -10.44 18.70 -16.19
N GLU A 28 -9.63 17.94 -15.47
CA GLU A 28 -8.26 17.66 -15.90
C GLU A 28 -8.18 16.16 -16.20
N ALA A 29 -8.19 15.84 -17.49
CA ALA A 29 -7.82 14.53 -17.98
C ALA A 29 -6.31 14.38 -17.78
N TYR A 30 -5.90 13.48 -16.90
CA TYR A 30 -4.50 13.07 -16.78
C TYR A 30 -4.14 12.24 -18.03
N GLU A 31 -3.53 12.89 -19.03
CA GLU A 31 -2.86 12.19 -20.13
C GLU A 31 -1.60 11.49 -19.57
N ILE A 32 -1.58 10.16 -19.60
CA ILE A 32 -0.35 9.40 -19.41
C ILE A 32 0.47 9.55 -20.70
N THR A 33 1.28 10.60 -20.78
CA THR A 33 2.29 10.76 -21.82
C THR A 33 3.65 10.39 -21.25
N ALA A 34 4.24 9.31 -21.75
CA ALA A 34 5.66 9.04 -21.55
C ALA A 34 6.44 9.95 -22.50
N GLU A 35 6.92 11.10 -22.02
CA GLU A 35 7.89 11.91 -22.76
C GLU A 35 9.29 11.28 -22.64
N VAL A 36 9.80 10.77 -23.76
CA VAL A 36 11.17 10.24 -23.87
C VAL A 36 12.09 11.36 -24.33
N ASN A 37 12.88 11.92 -23.40
CA ASN A 37 14.02 12.78 -23.74
C ASN A 37 15.23 11.89 -24.06
N VAL A 38 15.71 11.95 -25.31
CA VAL A 38 16.92 11.27 -25.76
C VAL A 38 18.08 12.27 -25.66
N GLU A 39 18.96 12.08 -24.68
CA GLU A 39 20.30 12.67 -24.71
C GLU A 39 21.29 11.64 -25.27
N GLU A 40 21.88 11.95 -26.43
CA GLU A 40 23.00 11.22 -27.01
C GLU A 40 24.20 11.25 -26.06
N SER A 41 24.74 10.07 -25.71
CA SER A 41 26.08 9.96 -25.13
C SER A 41 26.97 9.11 -26.04
N GLU A 42 28.16 9.66 -26.27
CA GLU A 42 29.15 9.21 -27.23
C GLU A 42 29.76 7.84 -26.88
N ALA A 43 30.02 7.04 -27.92
CA ALA A 43 30.60 5.71 -27.84
C ALA A 43 32.05 5.71 -27.32
N ILE A 44 32.33 4.88 -26.32
CA ILE A 44 33.70 4.44 -25.97
C ILE A 44 33.91 3.00 -26.45
N GLN A 45 34.93 2.85 -27.29
CA GLN A 45 35.35 1.63 -27.97
C GLN A 45 36.34 0.85 -27.10
N SER A 46 36.03 -0.42 -26.78
CA SER A 46 36.98 -1.48 -26.38
C SER A 46 36.19 -2.79 -26.35
N GLY A 47 36.65 -3.99 -26.70
CA GLY A 47 37.89 -4.55 -27.20
C GLY A 47 37.64 -6.06 -27.26
N GLN A 48 38.07 -6.73 -28.33
CA GLN A 48 38.00 -8.20 -28.49
C GLN A 48 38.78 -8.94 -27.39
N PRO A 49 38.42 -10.20 -27.11
CA PRO A 49 39.29 -11.31 -27.54
C PRO A 49 38.46 -12.48 -28.12
N GLU A 50 38.82 -13.03 -29.29
CA GLU A 50 39.91 -13.97 -29.58
C GLU A 50 39.54 -15.43 -29.28
N GLN A 51 39.57 -16.21 -30.36
CA GLN A 51 39.21 -17.62 -30.46
C GLN A 51 40.32 -18.51 -29.91
N THR A 52 39.95 -19.67 -29.38
CA THR A 52 40.81 -20.86 -29.44
C THR A 52 39.96 -22.08 -29.80
N GLU A 53 40.20 -22.58 -31.02
CA GLU A 53 39.86 -23.93 -31.47
C GLU A 53 40.72 -24.98 -30.75
N THR A 54 40.13 -26.15 -30.50
CA THR A 54 40.69 -27.51 -30.67
C THR A 54 39.49 -28.46 -30.50
N GLY A 55 39.28 -29.58 -31.17
CA GLY A 55 40.04 -30.44 -32.06
C GLY A 55 39.24 -31.75 -32.17
N ALA A 56 39.27 -32.38 -33.34
CA ALA A 56 38.30 -33.36 -33.83
C ALA A 56 38.57 -34.85 -33.48
N GLU A 57 37.60 -35.69 -33.93
CA GLU A 57 37.63 -37.14 -34.22
C GLU A 57 37.41 -38.10 -33.02
N LYS A 58 36.69 -39.26 -33.12
CA LYS A 58 36.54 -40.21 -34.23
C LYS A 58 35.36 -41.18 -34.02
N LYS A 59 34.84 -41.70 -35.14
CA LYS A 59 33.81 -42.75 -35.32
C LYS A 59 34.21 -44.12 -34.78
N THR A 60 33.20 -44.95 -34.46
CA THR A 60 33.15 -46.39 -34.87
C THR A 60 31.70 -46.90 -34.98
N ASN A 61 31.42 -47.58 -36.11
CA ASN A 61 30.31 -48.51 -36.41
C ASN A 61 30.20 -49.62 -35.34
N GLY A 62 29.12 -50.38 -35.11
CA GLY A 62 27.91 -50.71 -35.88
C GLY A 62 27.65 -52.21 -35.70
N ASN A 63 26.41 -52.65 -35.51
CA ASN A 63 25.97 -53.97 -36.01
C ASN A 63 24.44 -54.11 -35.99
N ALA A 64 23.92 -54.70 -37.06
CA ALA A 64 22.52 -54.97 -37.32
C ALA A 64 22.31 -56.49 -37.42
N VAL A 65 21.17 -56.99 -36.91
CA VAL A 65 20.40 -58.17 -37.35
C VAL A 65 18.99 -57.93 -36.77
N GLY A 66 17.84 -57.95 -37.45
CA GLY A 66 17.47 -58.51 -38.75
C GLY A 66 16.46 -59.64 -38.52
N GLU A 67 15.15 -59.35 -38.49
CA GLU A 67 14.10 -60.29 -38.89
C GLU A 67 12.76 -59.56 -39.09
N ALA A 68 12.05 -59.97 -40.13
CA ALA A 68 10.91 -59.30 -40.75
C ALA A 68 9.75 -60.28 -40.93
N GLU A 69 8.51 -59.80 -40.78
CA GLU A 69 7.27 -60.32 -41.38
C GLU A 69 6.25 -59.17 -41.34
N GLN A 70 5.89 -58.52 -42.46
CA GLN A 70 4.75 -58.81 -43.34
C GLN A 70 3.43 -59.03 -42.57
N THR A 71 2.29 -58.38 -42.80
CA THR A 71 1.76 -57.48 -43.84
C THR A 71 0.42 -56.94 -43.30
N GLU A 72 0.03 -55.70 -43.60
CA GLU A 72 -1.29 -55.40 -44.20
C GLU A 72 -1.38 -53.94 -44.65
N LYS A 73 -1.79 -53.76 -45.91
CA LYS A 73 -2.16 -52.50 -46.53
C LYS A 73 -3.60 -52.17 -46.15
N THR A 74 -3.86 -50.97 -45.65
CA THR A 74 -5.09 -50.24 -45.95
C THR A 74 -4.79 -48.77 -46.15
N ASP A 75 -4.98 -48.38 -47.41
CA ASP A 75 -5.50 -47.13 -47.95
C ASP A 75 -5.09 -45.78 -47.33
N ALA A 76 -4.43 -44.99 -48.17
CA ALA A 76 -3.98 -43.64 -47.91
C ALA A 76 -5.16 -42.66 -47.93
N GLY A 77 -5.64 -42.27 -46.75
CA GLY A 77 -6.25 -40.97 -46.56
C GLY A 77 -5.14 -39.95 -46.33
N VAL A 78 -4.68 -39.28 -47.39
CA VAL A 78 -3.85 -38.08 -47.26
C VAL A 78 -4.71 -37.02 -46.57
N THR A 79 -4.57 -36.89 -45.26
CA THR A 79 -4.91 -35.64 -44.58
C THR A 79 -3.87 -34.63 -45.01
N GLU A 80 -4.18 -33.82 -46.02
CA GLU A 80 -3.48 -32.56 -46.24
C GLU A 80 -3.52 -31.78 -44.93
N GLN A 81 -2.38 -31.70 -44.24
CA GLN A 81 -2.15 -30.64 -43.29
C GLN A 81 -2.28 -29.33 -44.09
N PRO A 82 -3.00 -28.30 -43.60
CA PRO A 82 -3.03 -27.02 -44.28
C PRO A 82 -1.58 -26.54 -44.42
N GLU A 83 -1.15 -26.23 -45.63
CA GLU A 83 0.14 -25.57 -45.85
C GLU A 83 0.22 -24.36 -44.92
N GLU A 84 1.18 -24.36 -43.99
CA GLU A 84 1.45 -23.21 -43.14
C GLU A 84 1.87 -22.06 -44.07
N GLU A 85 1.02 -21.01 -44.15
CA GLU A 85 1.37 -19.82 -44.92
C GLU A 85 2.71 -19.24 -44.41
N PRO A 86 3.63 -18.86 -45.30
CA PRO A 86 4.91 -18.30 -44.89
C PRO A 86 4.71 -17.09 -43.99
N ALA A 87 5.46 -17.05 -42.88
CA ALA A 87 5.37 -16.01 -41.87
C ALA A 87 5.45 -14.61 -42.50
N GLY A 88 4.40 -13.79 -42.30
CA GLY A 88 4.32 -12.41 -42.80
C GLY A 88 3.63 -12.23 -44.17
N ALA A 89 3.30 -13.30 -44.90
CA ALA A 89 2.59 -13.18 -46.19
C ALA A 89 1.21 -12.50 -46.07
N TRP A 90 0.56 -12.66 -44.91
CA TRP A 90 -0.72 -12.02 -44.61
C TRP A 90 -0.63 -10.50 -44.41
N GLN A 91 0.55 -9.95 -44.06
CA GLN A 91 0.72 -8.51 -43.80
C GLN A 91 0.54 -7.68 -45.07
N SER A 92 1.05 -8.17 -46.21
CA SER A 92 0.84 -7.57 -47.54
C SER A 92 -0.56 -7.84 -48.13
N ALA A 93 -1.32 -8.74 -47.51
CA ALA A 93 -2.66 -9.15 -47.95
C ALA A 93 -3.79 -8.56 -47.09
N LEU A 94 -3.46 -7.76 -46.07
CA LEU A 94 -4.46 -7.05 -45.29
C LEU A 94 -5.23 -6.10 -46.22
N GLU A 95 -6.53 -6.34 -46.36
CA GLU A 95 -7.44 -5.46 -47.09
C GLU A 95 -7.44 -4.05 -46.46
N ASP A 96 -7.59 -2.99 -47.26
CA ASP A 96 -7.83 -1.67 -46.70
C ASP A 96 -9.19 -1.62 -45.98
N GLY A 97 -9.32 -0.73 -44.99
CA GLY A 97 -10.58 -0.48 -44.29
C GLY A 97 -10.95 -1.52 -43.22
N THR A 98 -12.19 -1.49 -42.73
CA THR A 98 -12.68 -2.27 -41.57
C THR A 98 -12.33 -3.77 -41.63
N ALA A 99 -12.38 -4.37 -42.82
CA ALA A 99 -12.12 -5.81 -42.99
C ALA A 99 -10.66 -6.18 -42.69
N GLY A 100 -9.70 -5.32 -43.05
CA GLY A 100 -8.30 -5.49 -42.71
C GLY A 100 -8.01 -5.35 -41.23
N PHE A 101 -8.66 -4.40 -40.56
CA PHE A 101 -8.52 -4.26 -39.10
C PHE A 101 -8.97 -5.53 -38.36
N VAL A 102 -10.10 -6.11 -38.76
CA VAL A 102 -10.58 -7.37 -38.16
C VAL A 102 -9.63 -8.53 -38.46
N GLU A 103 -9.18 -8.69 -39.72
CA GLU A 103 -8.22 -9.75 -40.08
C GLU A 103 -6.90 -9.61 -39.31
N ARG A 104 -6.42 -8.38 -39.10
CA ARG A 104 -5.24 -8.07 -38.29
C ARG A 104 -5.37 -8.64 -36.88
N LEU A 105 -6.51 -8.42 -36.21
CA LEU A 105 -6.73 -8.92 -34.85
C LEU A 105 -6.77 -10.46 -34.81
N TYR A 106 -7.43 -11.12 -35.77
CA TYR A 106 -7.40 -12.59 -35.84
C TYR A 106 -5.97 -13.13 -36.03
N ARG A 107 -5.21 -12.57 -36.96
CA ARG A 107 -3.87 -13.06 -37.30
C ARG A 107 -2.87 -12.83 -36.17
N ILE A 108 -2.88 -11.67 -35.54
CA ILE A 108 -1.88 -11.31 -34.51
C ILE A 108 -2.31 -11.82 -33.14
N VAL A 109 -3.55 -11.53 -32.73
CA VAL A 109 -4.02 -11.82 -31.38
C VAL A 109 -4.34 -13.31 -31.25
N LEU A 110 -5.11 -13.88 -32.18
CA LEU A 110 -5.53 -15.28 -32.12
C LEU A 110 -4.61 -16.25 -32.86
N GLY A 111 -3.64 -15.74 -33.63
CA GLY A 111 -2.67 -16.57 -34.34
C GLY A 111 -3.25 -17.38 -35.50
N ARG A 112 -4.40 -16.98 -36.05
CA ARG A 112 -5.10 -17.71 -37.12
C ARG A 112 -5.82 -16.79 -38.10
N PRO A 113 -6.14 -17.23 -39.32
CA PRO A 113 -7.06 -16.50 -40.19
C PRO A 113 -8.45 -16.34 -39.55
N SER A 114 -9.15 -15.27 -39.92
CA SER A 114 -10.54 -15.09 -39.53
C SER A 114 -11.45 -16.12 -40.20
N ASP A 115 -12.49 -16.56 -39.49
CA ASP A 115 -13.57 -17.30 -40.10
C ASP A 115 -14.59 -16.32 -40.73
N ALA A 116 -15.25 -16.74 -41.81
CA ALA A 116 -16.09 -15.84 -42.61
C ALA A 116 -17.26 -15.24 -41.82
N ALA A 117 -17.86 -16.01 -40.90
CA ALA A 117 -19.00 -15.55 -40.09
C ALA A 117 -18.55 -14.55 -39.02
N GLY A 118 -17.54 -14.90 -38.23
CA GLY A 118 -16.98 -14.01 -37.20
C GLY A 118 -16.43 -12.72 -37.79
N LYS A 119 -15.71 -12.79 -38.93
CA LYS A 119 -15.23 -11.59 -39.64
C LYS A 119 -16.40 -10.68 -40.03
N ALA A 120 -17.48 -11.24 -40.59
CA ALA A 120 -18.65 -10.47 -41.01
C ALA A 120 -19.36 -9.78 -39.83
N ASP A 121 -19.51 -10.48 -38.70
CA ASP A 121 -20.14 -9.95 -37.49
C ASP A 121 -19.35 -8.76 -36.93
N TRP A 122 -18.01 -8.87 -36.80
CA TRP A 122 -17.16 -7.77 -36.33
C TRP A 122 -17.17 -6.56 -37.28
N ILE A 123 -17.12 -6.82 -38.59
CA ILE A 123 -17.22 -5.74 -39.59
C ILE A 123 -18.55 -5.00 -39.46
N GLN A 124 -19.66 -5.72 -39.22
CA GLN A 124 -20.96 -5.11 -39.05
C GLN A 124 -21.00 -4.19 -37.83
N LEU A 125 -20.50 -4.65 -36.67
CA LEU A 125 -20.47 -3.86 -35.44
C LEU A 125 -19.65 -2.56 -35.59
N LEU A 126 -18.48 -2.65 -36.23
CA LEU A 126 -17.63 -1.49 -36.50
C LEU A 126 -18.26 -0.50 -37.48
N LYS A 127 -18.98 -1.01 -38.50
CA LYS A 127 -19.66 -0.16 -39.51
C LYS A 127 -20.94 0.47 -38.99
N SER A 128 -21.69 -0.21 -38.12
CA SER A 128 -22.89 0.36 -37.49
C SER A 128 -22.56 1.32 -36.36
N GLY A 129 -21.33 1.29 -35.84
CA GLY A 129 -20.90 2.07 -34.68
C GLY A 129 -21.40 1.50 -33.35
N GLU A 130 -21.92 0.27 -33.35
CA GLU A 130 -22.30 -0.46 -32.14
C GLU A 130 -21.09 -0.91 -31.33
N ALA A 131 -19.92 -1.00 -31.96
CA ALA A 131 -18.64 -1.16 -31.28
C ALA A 131 -17.57 -0.29 -31.95
N SER A 132 -16.67 0.23 -31.14
CA SER A 132 -15.47 0.95 -31.54
C SER A 132 -14.26 0.03 -31.73
N GLY A 133 -13.20 0.56 -32.35
CA GLY A 133 -11.94 -0.15 -32.51
C GLY A 133 -11.34 -0.62 -31.18
N SER A 134 -11.41 0.23 -30.14
CA SER A 134 -10.92 -0.10 -28.80
C SER A 134 -11.73 -1.23 -28.15
N GLU A 135 -13.06 -1.22 -28.27
CA GLU A 135 -13.92 -2.28 -27.73
C GLU A 135 -13.73 -3.61 -28.46
N VAL A 136 -13.58 -3.57 -29.79
CA VAL A 136 -13.29 -4.79 -30.57
C VAL A 136 -11.91 -5.33 -30.20
N ALA A 137 -10.87 -4.49 -30.15
CA ALA A 137 -9.54 -4.89 -29.71
C ALA A 137 -9.57 -5.54 -28.32
N ALA A 138 -10.27 -4.92 -27.37
CA ALA A 138 -10.45 -5.46 -26.03
C ALA A 138 -11.16 -6.82 -26.04
N GLY A 139 -12.19 -6.99 -26.86
CA GLY A 139 -12.87 -8.28 -27.04
C GLY A 139 -11.94 -9.40 -27.47
N PHE A 140 -10.95 -9.12 -28.33
CA PHE A 140 -9.95 -10.11 -28.76
C PHE A 140 -8.96 -10.44 -27.64
N PHE A 141 -8.35 -9.43 -27.02
CA PHE A 141 -7.32 -9.62 -25.98
C PHE A 141 -7.87 -10.19 -24.67
N THR A 142 -9.17 -10.01 -24.40
CA THR A 142 -9.84 -10.58 -23.22
C THR A 142 -10.59 -11.89 -23.52
N SER A 143 -10.57 -12.33 -24.79
CA SER A 143 -11.28 -13.55 -25.19
C SER A 143 -10.73 -14.79 -24.50
N SER A 144 -11.60 -15.78 -24.25
CA SER A 144 -11.17 -17.09 -23.75
C SER A 144 -10.20 -17.81 -24.70
N GLU A 145 -10.24 -17.48 -25.99
CA GLU A 145 -9.29 -18.03 -26.97
C GLU A 145 -7.89 -17.46 -26.74
N TYR A 146 -7.77 -16.14 -26.60
CA TYR A 146 -6.50 -15.50 -26.29
C TYR A 146 -5.94 -15.96 -24.93
N GLN A 147 -6.78 -16.03 -23.89
CA GLN A 147 -6.36 -16.49 -22.56
C GLN A 147 -5.82 -17.94 -22.58
N LYS A 148 -6.41 -18.83 -23.39
CA LYS A 148 -5.95 -20.21 -23.54
C LYS A 148 -4.60 -20.36 -24.22
N SER A 149 -4.14 -19.34 -24.96
CA SER A 149 -2.80 -19.36 -25.55
C SER A 149 -1.69 -19.39 -24.49
N GLY A 150 -1.99 -19.00 -23.24
CA GLY A 150 -1.03 -19.01 -22.14
C GLY A 150 0.15 -18.06 -22.35
N LYS A 151 0.01 -17.03 -23.20
CA LYS A 151 1.08 -16.06 -23.46
C LYS A 151 1.49 -15.33 -22.18
N MET A 152 2.79 -15.25 -21.95
CA MET A 152 3.42 -14.49 -20.86
C MET A 152 3.36 -12.98 -21.16
N ASP A 153 3.66 -12.16 -20.16
CA ASP A 153 3.51 -10.70 -20.23
C ASP A 153 4.34 -10.05 -21.34
N ALA A 154 5.58 -10.52 -21.56
CA ALA A 154 6.40 -10.02 -22.66
C ALA A 154 5.71 -10.25 -24.02
N ALA A 155 5.25 -11.46 -24.31
CA ALA A 155 4.56 -11.79 -25.56
C ALA A 155 3.21 -11.06 -25.71
N TYR A 156 2.52 -10.82 -24.58
CA TYR A 156 1.31 -10.00 -24.55
C TYR A 156 1.57 -8.56 -25.02
N VAL A 157 2.64 -7.92 -24.52
CA VAL A 157 3.04 -6.58 -24.95
C VAL A 157 3.46 -6.56 -26.42
N GLU A 158 4.16 -7.59 -26.89
CA GLU A 158 4.52 -7.72 -28.32
C GLU A 158 3.28 -7.76 -29.23
N ASP A 159 2.27 -8.55 -28.85
CA ASP A 159 1.01 -8.61 -29.57
C ASP A 159 0.31 -7.25 -29.59
N LEU A 160 0.36 -6.48 -28.50
CA LEU A 160 -0.23 -5.14 -28.43
C LEU A 160 0.46 -4.17 -29.40
N TYR A 161 1.80 -4.13 -29.43
CA TYR A 161 2.53 -3.30 -30.40
C TYR A 161 2.14 -3.63 -31.84
N GLN A 162 2.10 -4.93 -32.15
CA GLN A 162 1.78 -5.38 -33.50
C GLN A 162 0.30 -5.14 -33.82
N ALA A 163 -0.64 -5.57 -32.98
CA ALA A 163 -2.07 -5.50 -33.25
C ALA A 163 -2.62 -4.07 -33.18
N ILE A 164 -2.18 -3.28 -32.19
CA ILE A 164 -2.76 -1.99 -31.82
C ILE A 164 -1.96 -0.82 -32.37
N LEU A 165 -0.63 -0.88 -32.42
CA LEU A 165 0.18 0.25 -32.93
C LEU A 165 0.62 0.09 -34.38
N GLY A 166 0.46 -1.10 -34.96
CA GLY A 166 0.81 -1.31 -36.35
C GLY A 166 2.30 -1.54 -36.61
N ARG A 167 3.13 -1.66 -35.57
CA ARG A 167 4.59 -1.65 -35.66
C ARG A 167 5.25 -2.60 -34.67
N THR A 168 6.56 -2.81 -34.84
CA THR A 168 7.37 -3.47 -33.81
C THR A 168 7.65 -2.54 -32.63
N TYR A 169 7.89 -3.14 -31.47
CA TYR A 169 8.35 -2.44 -30.29
C TYR A 169 9.82 -2.04 -30.42
N ASP A 170 10.20 -0.95 -29.76
CA ASP A 170 11.56 -0.73 -29.30
C ASP A 170 11.74 -1.36 -27.91
N GLU A 171 12.97 -1.73 -27.56
CA GLU A 171 13.22 -2.49 -26.33
C GLU A 171 12.88 -1.66 -25.07
N ALA A 172 13.19 -0.37 -25.07
CA ALA A 172 12.90 0.50 -23.92
C ALA A 172 11.39 0.65 -23.70
N GLY A 173 10.61 0.90 -24.76
CA GLY A 173 9.16 1.00 -24.69
C GLY A 173 8.52 -0.30 -24.23
N LYS A 174 8.95 -1.45 -24.74
CA LYS A 174 8.47 -2.76 -24.28
C LYS A 174 8.75 -2.97 -22.80
N GLN A 175 9.97 -2.69 -22.34
CA GLN A 175 10.33 -2.85 -20.94
C GLN A 175 9.51 -1.92 -20.03
N SER A 176 9.24 -0.67 -20.44
CA SER A 176 8.36 0.23 -19.68
C SER A 176 6.97 -0.36 -19.44
N TRP A 177 6.36 -0.99 -20.44
CA TRP A 177 5.05 -1.64 -20.27
C TRP A 177 5.13 -2.90 -19.40
N ILE A 178 6.21 -3.68 -19.53
CA ILE A 178 6.44 -4.85 -18.67
C ILE A 178 6.63 -4.42 -17.21
N SER A 179 7.37 -3.35 -16.94
CA SER A 179 7.56 -2.83 -15.58
C SER A 179 6.24 -2.40 -14.93
N LEU A 180 5.26 -1.92 -15.70
CA LEU A 180 3.91 -1.64 -15.20
C LEU A 180 3.15 -2.92 -14.82
N LEU A 181 3.27 -3.98 -15.62
CA LEU A 181 2.70 -5.30 -15.28
C LEU A 181 3.36 -5.84 -14.01
N GLU A 182 4.68 -5.76 -13.93
CA GLU A 182 5.44 -6.16 -12.75
C GLU A 182 5.11 -5.31 -11.52
N SER A 183 4.70 -4.05 -11.68
CA SER A 183 4.26 -3.20 -10.57
C SER A 183 2.80 -3.45 -10.16
N GLY A 184 2.10 -4.39 -10.81
CA GLY A 184 0.75 -4.82 -10.43
C GLY A 184 -0.38 -4.27 -11.30
N VAL A 185 -0.09 -3.41 -12.29
CA VAL A 185 -1.08 -2.96 -13.28
C VAL A 185 -1.56 -4.18 -14.08
N SER A 186 -2.85 -4.25 -14.36
CA SER A 186 -3.42 -5.39 -15.07
C SER A 186 -3.09 -5.35 -16.56
N ARG A 187 -3.16 -6.50 -17.23
CA ARG A 187 -3.11 -6.55 -18.71
C ARG A 187 -4.19 -5.67 -19.34
N THR A 188 -5.40 -5.62 -18.77
CA THR A 188 -6.48 -4.74 -19.24
C THR A 188 -6.14 -3.25 -19.04
N GLY A 189 -5.40 -2.89 -18.00
CA GLY A 189 -4.83 -1.54 -17.81
C GLY A 189 -3.82 -1.20 -18.90
N ILE A 190 -2.89 -2.11 -19.20
CA ILE A 190 -1.92 -1.94 -20.31
C ILE A 190 -2.64 -1.79 -21.65
N LEU A 191 -3.61 -2.66 -21.95
CA LEU A 191 -4.45 -2.54 -23.14
C LEU A 191 -5.11 -1.17 -23.23
N SER A 192 -5.68 -0.68 -22.12
CA SER A 192 -6.30 0.65 -22.06
C SER A 192 -5.33 1.73 -22.49
N GLY A 193 -4.09 1.69 -22.01
CA GLY A 193 -3.01 2.60 -22.43
C GLY A 193 -2.71 2.53 -23.93
N PHE A 194 -2.61 1.33 -24.50
CA PHE A 194 -2.38 1.16 -25.94
C PHE A 194 -3.56 1.67 -26.77
N THR A 195 -4.80 1.33 -26.40
CA THR A 195 -6.01 1.75 -27.13
C THR A 195 -6.39 3.22 -26.88
N GLY A 196 -5.85 3.84 -25.84
CA GLY A 196 -5.98 5.28 -25.60
C GLY A 196 -4.95 6.14 -26.34
N SER A 197 -3.96 5.52 -27.00
CA SER A 197 -2.85 6.23 -27.62
C SER A 197 -3.23 6.95 -28.93
N GLN A 198 -2.52 8.05 -29.22
CA GLN A 198 -2.63 8.76 -30.50
C GLN A 198 -2.22 7.88 -31.69
N GLU A 199 -1.29 6.94 -31.48
CA GLU A 199 -0.88 5.97 -32.48
C GLU A 199 -2.04 5.04 -32.86
N PHE A 200 -2.78 4.50 -31.87
CA PHE A 200 -3.95 3.68 -32.15
C PHE A 200 -5.07 4.48 -32.83
N MET A 201 -5.27 5.73 -32.42
CA MET A 201 -6.21 6.62 -33.11
C MET A 201 -5.83 6.81 -34.59
N GLY A 202 -4.54 6.96 -34.88
CA GLY A 202 -4.00 7.00 -36.24
C GLY A 202 -4.27 5.71 -37.02
N LEU A 203 -4.02 4.56 -36.38
CA LEU A 203 -4.28 3.25 -36.99
C LEU A 203 -5.78 3.08 -37.30
N CYS A 204 -6.67 3.39 -36.36
CA CYS A 204 -8.11 3.33 -36.56
C CYS A 204 -8.56 4.22 -37.74
N ARG A 205 -7.99 5.44 -37.85
CA ARG A 205 -8.24 6.35 -38.97
C ARG A 205 -7.82 5.74 -40.31
N SER A 206 -6.67 5.06 -40.37
CA SER A 206 -6.23 4.40 -41.62
C SER A 206 -7.17 3.28 -42.07
N TYR A 207 -7.87 2.63 -41.12
CA TYR A 207 -8.87 1.60 -41.42
C TYR A 207 -10.30 2.16 -41.52
N GLY A 208 -10.50 3.47 -41.41
CA GLY A 208 -11.81 4.12 -41.50
C GLY A 208 -12.79 3.69 -40.40
N ILE A 209 -12.29 3.36 -39.20
CA ILE A 209 -13.10 2.96 -38.04
C ILE A 209 -13.06 4.01 -36.94
N THR A 210 -14.14 4.10 -36.16
CA THR A 210 -14.17 4.92 -34.94
C THR A 210 -13.29 4.27 -33.88
N CYS A 211 -12.29 5.01 -33.39
CA CYS A 211 -11.32 4.50 -32.40
C CYS A 211 -11.99 4.09 -31.09
N GLY A 212 -12.88 4.94 -30.56
CA GLY A 212 -13.46 4.76 -29.24
C GLY A 212 -12.46 5.00 -28.11
N ASN A 213 -12.87 4.61 -26.91
CA ASN A 213 -12.01 4.60 -25.72
C ASN A 213 -12.34 3.38 -24.89
N PHE A 214 -11.35 2.53 -24.63
CA PHE A 214 -11.47 1.41 -23.69
C PHE A 214 -10.65 1.76 -22.45
N VAL A 215 -11.30 1.73 -21.29
CA VAL A 215 -10.68 2.04 -20.01
C VAL A 215 -10.98 0.90 -19.05
N SER A 216 -9.93 0.36 -18.43
CA SER A 216 -10.09 -0.60 -17.34
C SER A 216 -10.69 0.08 -16.13
N GLU A 217 -11.72 -0.54 -15.56
CA GLU A 217 -12.39 -0.04 -14.36
C GLU A 217 -11.75 -0.55 -13.06
N GLU A 218 -10.76 -1.45 -13.14
CA GLU A 218 -10.07 -1.98 -11.97
C GLU A 218 -9.33 -0.85 -11.23
N PRO A 219 -9.50 -0.71 -9.90
CA PRO A 219 -8.80 0.33 -9.13
C PRO A 219 -7.29 0.36 -9.36
N ARG A 220 -6.65 -0.81 -9.50
CA ARG A 220 -5.20 -0.94 -9.76
C ARG A 220 -4.72 -0.44 -11.14
N ASP A 221 -5.65 -0.04 -12.00
CA ASP A 221 -5.32 0.50 -13.32
C ASP A 221 -5.56 2.02 -13.42
N GLN A 222 -6.19 2.62 -12.40
CA GLN A 222 -6.56 4.05 -12.43
C GLN A 222 -5.36 4.98 -12.15
N ASN A 223 -4.38 4.52 -11.38
CA ASN A 223 -3.12 5.21 -11.15
C ASN A 223 -1.99 4.20 -10.90
N ALA A 224 -1.16 3.99 -11.93
CA ALA A 224 -0.07 3.03 -11.87
C ALA A 224 0.95 3.30 -10.75
N LYS A 225 1.16 4.56 -10.37
CA LYS A 225 2.08 4.91 -9.27
C LYS A 225 1.53 4.48 -7.92
N VAL A 226 0.22 4.67 -7.69
CA VAL A 226 -0.46 4.18 -6.47
C VAL A 226 -0.39 2.65 -6.41
N THR A 227 -0.66 1.97 -7.52
CA THR A 227 -0.53 0.51 -7.58
C THR A 227 0.89 0.03 -7.33
N ALA A 228 1.90 0.71 -7.90
CA ALA A 228 3.30 0.41 -7.64
C ALA A 228 3.68 0.63 -6.15
N PHE A 229 3.10 1.63 -5.48
CA PHE A 229 3.26 1.82 -4.04
C PHE A 229 2.69 0.62 -3.25
N VAL A 230 1.45 0.19 -3.55
CA VAL A 230 0.83 -0.97 -2.90
C VAL A 230 1.63 -2.26 -3.17
N GLN A 231 2.03 -2.51 -4.42
CA GLN A 231 2.83 -3.68 -4.78
C GLN A 231 4.18 -3.69 -4.05
N ARG A 232 4.81 -2.53 -3.88
CA ARG A 232 6.05 -2.41 -3.11
C ARG A 232 5.84 -2.74 -1.63
N LEU A 233 4.69 -2.39 -1.03
CA LEU A 233 4.37 -2.83 0.34
C LEU A 233 4.26 -4.36 0.41
N TYR A 234 3.57 -5.00 -0.53
CA TYR A 234 3.52 -6.47 -0.59
C TYR A 234 4.92 -7.10 -0.69
N ARG A 235 5.77 -6.59 -1.59
CA ARG A 235 7.10 -7.15 -1.83
C ARG A 235 8.07 -6.92 -0.68
N GLU A 236 8.21 -5.68 -0.25
CA GLU A 236 9.25 -5.30 0.70
C GLU A 236 8.83 -5.58 2.15
N VAL A 237 7.54 -5.47 2.48
CA VAL A 237 7.03 -5.79 3.82
C VAL A 237 6.70 -7.29 3.91
N LEU A 238 5.88 -7.81 2.99
CA LEU A 238 5.35 -9.18 3.08
C LEU A 238 6.15 -10.23 2.30
N GLY A 239 7.10 -9.83 1.44
CA GLY A 239 7.98 -10.78 0.75
C GLY A 239 7.27 -11.57 -0.35
N ARG A 240 6.17 -11.05 -0.89
CA ARG A 240 5.37 -11.68 -1.94
C ARG A 240 4.70 -10.64 -2.82
N ASP A 241 4.16 -11.06 -3.96
CA ASP A 241 3.31 -10.18 -4.77
C ASP A 241 1.91 -10.05 -4.15
N GLY A 242 1.26 -8.91 -4.38
CA GLY A 242 -0.15 -8.73 -4.07
C GLY A 242 -1.02 -9.55 -5.02
N ASP A 243 -2.07 -10.18 -4.50
CA ASP A 243 -3.11 -10.75 -5.36
C ASP A 243 -4.00 -9.64 -5.94
N VAL A 244 -4.77 -9.97 -6.98
CA VAL A 244 -5.61 -9.00 -7.71
C VAL A 244 -6.59 -8.27 -6.79
N ASN A 245 -7.22 -8.98 -5.85
CA ASN A 245 -8.19 -8.36 -4.94
C ASN A 245 -7.48 -7.43 -3.96
N GLY A 246 -6.39 -7.90 -3.35
CA GLY A 246 -5.56 -7.08 -2.47
C GLY A 246 -5.06 -5.79 -3.13
N LEU A 247 -4.54 -5.89 -4.35
CA LEU A 247 -4.10 -4.71 -5.12
C LEU A 247 -5.25 -3.74 -5.40
N ASN A 248 -6.42 -4.25 -5.80
CA ASN A 248 -7.59 -3.42 -6.07
C ASN A 248 -8.13 -2.75 -4.79
N ASP A 249 -8.24 -3.49 -3.69
CA ASP A 249 -8.78 -2.98 -2.43
C ASP A 249 -7.92 -1.87 -1.85
N TRP A 250 -6.60 -2.11 -1.73
CA TRP A 250 -5.67 -1.12 -1.18
C TRP A 250 -5.50 0.10 -2.09
N THR A 251 -5.41 -0.10 -3.40
CA THR A 251 -5.32 1.02 -4.36
C THR A 251 -6.59 1.89 -4.28
N ARG A 252 -7.78 1.27 -4.20
CA ARG A 252 -9.06 2.00 -4.06
C ARG A 252 -9.09 2.85 -2.79
N LEU A 253 -8.63 2.32 -1.66
CA LEU A 253 -8.60 3.07 -0.40
C LEU A 253 -7.76 4.35 -0.51
N LEU A 254 -6.60 4.25 -1.15
CA LEU A 254 -5.73 5.41 -1.39
C LEU A 254 -6.34 6.41 -2.37
N LEU A 255 -6.89 5.93 -3.49
CA LEU A 255 -7.50 6.78 -4.53
C LEU A 255 -8.71 7.56 -3.99
N ASN A 256 -9.50 6.96 -3.11
CA ASN A 256 -10.68 7.58 -2.53
C ASN A 256 -10.37 8.48 -1.32
N GLY A 257 -9.12 8.52 -0.85
CA GLY A 257 -8.76 9.18 0.42
C GLY A 257 -9.37 8.51 1.65
N GLU A 258 -9.76 7.24 1.55
CA GLU A 258 -10.27 6.43 2.67
C GLU A 258 -9.13 5.91 3.56
N ALA A 259 -7.90 5.89 3.03
CA ALA A 259 -6.68 5.63 3.77
C ALA A 259 -5.55 6.53 3.28
N THR A 260 -4.61 6.81 4.18
CA THR A 260 -3.37 7.54 3.87
C THR A 260 -2.20 6.58 3.62
N GLY A 261 -1.14 7.07 2.98
CA GLY A 261 0.11 6.32 2.79
C GLY A 261 0.70 5.85 4.13
N ALA A 262 0.63 6.69 5.17
CA ALA A 262 1.03 6.33 6.54
C ALA A 262 0.17 5.19 7.13
N GLU A 263 -1.15 5.19 6.90
CA GLU A 263 -2.07 4.13 7.35
C GLU A 263 -1.79 2.81 6.64
N LEU A 264 -1.63 2.81 5.32
CA LEU A 264 -1.29 1.58 4.60
C LEU A 264 0.05 0.99 5.04
N VAL A 265 1.12 1.80 5.14
CA VAL A 265 2.42 1.33 5.61
C VAL A 265 2.27 0.72 7.00
N ALA A 266 1.52 1.39 7.88
CA ALA A 266 1.33 0.92 9.23
C ALA A 266 0.53 -0.39 9.31
N ASP A 267 -0.49 -0.55 8.47
CA ASP A 267 -1.31 -1.77 8.40
C ASP A 267 -0.49 -2.97 7.91
N PHE A 268 0.36 -2.78 6.90
CA PHE A 268 1.25 -3.84 6.40
C PHE A 268 2.27 -4.26 7.45
N ILE A 269 2.95 -3.32 8.10
CA ILE A 269 3.92 -3.60 9.18
C ILE A 269 3.21 -4.20 10.41
N GLY A 270 1.99 -3.74 10.70
CA GLY A 270 1.20 -4.22 11.82
C GLY A 270 0.56 -5.59 11.61
N SER A 271 0.54 -6.09 10.37
CA SER A 271 -0.09 -7.36 10.01
C SER A 271 0.54 -8.55 10.75
N PRO A 272 -0.23 -9.61 11.08
CA PRO A 272 0.32 -10.85 11.60
C PRO A 272 1.43 -11.42 10.71
N GLU A 273 1.24 -11.34 9.38
CA GLU A 273 2.18 -11.83 8.38
C GLU A 273 3.56 -11.16 8.46
N TYR A 274 3.61 -9.85 8.69
CA TYR A 274 4.89 -9.18 8.92
C TYR A 274 5.47 -9.53 10.30
N ARG A 275 4.63 -9.51 11.34
CA ARG A 275 5.07 -9.71 12.73
C ARG A 275 5.70 -11.07 12.99
N GLU A 276 5.24 -12.11 12.30
CA GLU A 276 5.80 -13.47 12.38
C GLU A 276 7.21 -13.57 11.80
N LYS A 277 7.68 -12.59 11.02
CA LYS A 277 9.03 -12.60 10.43
C LYS A 277 10.15 -12.29 11.43
N GLU A 278 9.82 -11.74 12.60
CA GLU A 278 10.79 -11.35 13.64
C GLU A 278 12.02 -10.60 13.08
N THR A 279 11.77 -9.62 12.19
CA THR A 279 12.86 -8.96 11.44
C THR A 279 13.89 -8.31 12.37
N GLU A 280 15.17 -8.33 12.00
CA GLU A 280 16.21 -7.58 12.71
C GLU A 280 16.08 -6.05 12.50
N ASN A 281 16.74 -5.25 13.35
CA ASN A 281 16.69 -3.78 13.27
C ASN A 281 17.17 -3.24 11.92
N ALA A 282 18.29 -3.77 11.41
CA ALA A 282 18.84 -3.34 10.12
C ALA A 282 17.92 -3.66 8.94
N SER A 283 17.22 -4.80 8.99
CA SER A 283 16.25 -5.20 7.97
C SER A 283 14.96 -4.37 8.05
N PHE A 284 14.52 -4.03 9.26
CA PHE A 284 13.38 -3.12 9.46
C PHE A 284 13.68 -1.74 8.87
N VAL A 285 14.85 -1.17 9.14
CA VAL A 285 15.26 0.13 8.59
C VAL A 285 15.36 0.06 7.06
N GLU A 286 15.99 -0.97 6.50
CA GLU A 286 16.06 -1.14 5.03
C GLU A 286 14.67 -1.18 4.39
N MET A 287 13.76 -1.95 4.97
CA MET A 287 12.38 -2.04 4.49
C MET A 287 11.69 -0.67 4.48
N LEU A 288 11.90 0.18 5.48
CA LEU A 288 11.34 1.54 5.49
C LEU A 288 11.90 2.41 4.36
N TYR A 289 13.20 2.32 4.06
CA TYR A 289 13.79 3.03 2.91
C TYR A 289 13.18 2.56 1.59
N GLN A 290 13.13 1.24 1.36
CA GLN A 290 12.61 0.68 0.12
C GLN A 290 11.11 1.00 -0.05
N THR A 291 10.30 0.83 0.99
CA THR A 291 8.85 1.05 0.91
C THR A 291 8.48 2.52 0.82
N MET A 292 8.94 3.32 1.78
CA MET A 292 8.48 4.70 1.97
C MET A 292 9.27 5.69 1.14
N LEU A 293 10.53 5.42 0.80
CA LEU A 293 11.37 6.35 0.04
C LEU A 293 11.67 5.84 -1.38
N ASN A 294 11.21 4.64 -1.71
CA ASN A 294 11.40 4.00 -3.02
C ASN A 294 12.88 3.96 -3.47
N ARG A 295 13.78 3.74 -2.51
CA ARG A 295 15.22 3.64 -2.75
C ARG A 295 15.92 2.78 -1.70
N SER A 296 17.14 2.38 -2.01
CA SER A 296 18.03 1.76 -1.02
C SER A 296 18.50 2.78 0.02
N SER A 297 18.73 2.28 1.23
CA SER A 297 19.31 3.09 2.30
C SER A 297 20.75 3.51 1.98
N ASP A 298 21.12 4.73 2.37
CA ASP A 298 22.50 5.15 2.42
C ASP A 298 23.19 4.62 3.71
N PRO A 299 24.51 4.34 3.68
CA PRO A 299 25.20 3.73 4.81
C PRO A 299 25.08 4.53 6.12
N GLU A 300 25.20 5.86 6.04
CA GLU A 300 25.15 6.76 7.19
C GLU A 300 23.74 6.82 7.80
N GLY A 301 22.72 7.01 6.97
CA GLY A 301 21.33 7.07 7.40
C GLY A 301 20.86 5.74 8.00
N LYS A 302 21.22 4.62 7.37
CA LYS A 302 20.94 3.29 7.93
C LYS A 302 21.60 3.10 9.29
N ALA A 303 22.89 3.43 9.41
CA ALA A 303 23.63 3.31 10.66
C ALA A 303 23.01 4.18 11.77
N HIS A 304 22.59 5.41 11.44
CA HIS A 304 21.89 6.29 12.38
C HIS A 304 20.61 5.65 12.91
N TRP A 305 19.70 5.20 12.04
CA TRP A 305 18.44 4.62 12.51
C TRP A 305 18.62 3.30 13.27
N CYS A 306 19.61 2.49 12.88
CA CYS A 306 19.94 1.28 13.62
C CYS A 306 20.45 1.60 15.03
N SER A 307 21.33 2.59 15.19
CA SER A 307 21.83 2.95 16.53
C SER A 307 20.71 3.41 17.45
N GLN A 308 19.73 4.14 16.93
CA GLN A 308 18.57 4.58 17.71
C GLN A 308 17.73 3.40 18.22
N LEU A 309 17.56 2.35 17.40
CA LEU A 309 16.88 1.12 17.83
C LEU A 309 17.70 0.35 18.86
N ASP A 310 19.02 0.28 18.67
CA ASP A 310 19.94 -0.43 19.58
C ASP A 310 20.05 0.27 20.94
N GLU A 311 19.87 1.60 20.97
CA GLU A 311 19.77 2.44 22.17
C GLU A 311 18.37 2.41 22.83
N GLY A 312 17.42 1.67 22.26
CA GLY A 312 16.12 1.40 22.87
C GLY A 312 14.96 2.25 22.37
N ARG A 313 15.13 3.06 21.30
CA ARG A 313 13.95 3.66 20.64
C ARG A 313 13.08 2.58 20.02
N SER A 314 11.78 2.84 19.99
CA SER A 314 10.82 1.91 19.40
C SER A 314 10.81 1.99 17.87
N ARG A 315 10.41 0.90 17.21
CA ARG A 315 10.14 0.88 15.76
C ARG A 315 9.06 1.88 15.34
N TYR A 316 8.13 2.18 16.24
CA TYR A 316 7.13 3.22 16.05
C TYR A 316 7.78 4.60 15.91
N GLU A 317 8.72 4.94 16.79
CA GLU A 317 9.47 6.21 16.73
C GLU A 317 10.32 6.31 15.46
N ILE A 318 10.89 5.19 14.99
CA ILE A 318 11.61 5.17 13.71
C ILE A 318 10.65 5.39 12.54
N LEU A 319 9.55 4.63 12.46
CA LEU A 319 8.55 4.78 11.40
C LEU A 319 8.00 6.21 11.34
N LYS A 320 7.75 6.83 12.50
CA LYS A 320 7.34 8.23 12.62
C LYS A 320 8.32 9.19 11.92
N GLY A 321 9.63 8.95 12.06
CA GLY A 321 10.66 9.70 11.36
C GLY A 321 10.53 9.63 9.84
N PHE A 322 10.22 8.46 9.29
CA PHE A 322 10.00 8.28 7.85
C PHE A 322 8.67 8.89 7.39
N ILE A 323 7.57 8.68 8.13
CA ILE A 323 6.23 9.23 7.81
C ILE A 323 6.27 10.75 7.70
N PHE A 324 6.97 11.43 8.61
CA PHE A 324 7.04 12.88 8.63
C PHE A 324 8.25 13.46 7.89
N SER A 325 9.04 12.60 7.22
CA SER A 325 10.12 13.06 6.37
C SER A 325 9.59 13.86 5.17
N GLU A 326 10.39 14.82 4.72
CA GLU A 326 10.08 15.57 3.49
C GLU A 326 10.09 14.65 2.26
N GLU A 327 10.97 13.66 2.24
CA GLU A 327 11.12 12.72 1.14
C GLU A 327 9.89 11.84 0.94
N PHE A 328 9.34 11.25 2.02
CA PHE A 328 8.07 10.52 1.92
C PHE A 328 6.92 11.44 1.51
N GLY A 329 6.91 12.69 2.00
CA GLY A 329 5.92 13.68 1.59
C GLY A 329 5.95 13.96 0.08
N ARG A 330 7.14 14.17 -0.50
CA ARG A 330 7.31 14.37 -1.94
C ARG A 330 6.88 13.13 -2.74
N LEU A 331 7.22 11.93 -2.27
CA LEU A 331 6.81 10.69 -2.95
C LEU A 331 5.28 10.54 -2.95
N CYS A 332 4.62 10.78 -1.81
CA CYS A 332 3.17 10.77 -1.71
C CYS A 332 2.52 11.80 -2.65
N GLU A 333 3.03 13.03 -2.68
CA GLU A 333 2.57 14.08 -3.59
C GLU A 333 2.72 13.67 -5.06
N GLU A 334 3.89 13.16 -5.44
CA GLU A 334 4.18 12.71 -6.80
C GLU A 334 3.27 11.55 -7.27
N TYR A 335 2.77 10.75 -6.32
CA TYR A 335 1.93 9.59 -6.59
C TYR A 335 0.44 9.92 -6.49
N GLY A 336 0.08 11.10 -5.96
CA GLY A 336 -1.30 11.48 -5.67
C GLY A 336 -1.89 10.76 -4.45
N ILE A 337 -1.04 10.41 -3.47
CA ILE A 337 -1.42 9.75 -2.22
C ILE A 337 -1.43 10.77 -1.09
N GLU A 338 -2.47 10.78 -0.25
CA GLU A 338 -2.41 11.55 1.00
C GLU A 338 -1.38 10.91 1.94
N ARG A 339 -0.34 11.66 2.31
CA ARG A 339 0.74 11.15 3.20
C ARG A 339 0.22 10.67 4.55
N GLY A 340 -0.74 11.39 5.12
CA GLY A 340 -1.17 11.26 6.51
C GLY A 340 -0.49 12.27 7.45
N THR A 341 -1.22 12.67 8.49
CA THR A 341 -0.82 13.69 9.47
C THR A 341 -0.54 13.12 10.87
N ARG A 342 -0.79 11.83 11.05
CA ARG A 342 -0.58 11.08 12.29
C ARG A 342 0.15 9.78 11.96
N VAL A 343 0.82 9.19 12.94
CA VAL A 343 1.35 7.83 12.82
C VAL A 343 0.30 6.87 13.37
N PRO A 344 -0.31 6.03 12.52
CA PRO A 344 -1.24 4.98 12.93
C PRO A 344 -0.47 3.91 13.70
N GLY A 345 -1.14 3.24 14.63
CA GLY A 345 -0.49 2.20 15.41
C GLY A 345 -0.05 1.05 14.50
N ILE A 346 1.25 0.90 14.29
CA ILE A 346 1.78 -0.36 13.76
C ILE A 346 1.53 -1.43 14.80
N GLY A 347 0.77 -2.46 14.45
CA GLY A 347 0.49 -3.59 15.33
C GLY A 347 1.75 -4.00 16.10
N GLY A 348 1.80 -3.63 17.39
CA GLY A 348 3.04 -3.51 18.14
C GLY A 348 3.12 -2.28 19.06
N GLU A 349 2.29 -1.24 18.86
CA GLU A 349 2.03 -0.24 19.90
C GLU A 349 1.44 -0.99 21.10
N SER A 350 2.15 -1.03 22.23
CA SER A 350 1.53 -1.57 23.44
C SER A 350 0.39 -0.62 23.81
N MET A 351 -0.68 -1.13 24.39
CA MET A 351 -1.81 -0.26 24.80
C MET A 351 -1.35 0.92 25.68
N ARG A 352 -0.21 0.77 26.38
CA ARG A 352 0.46 1.84 27.14
C ARG A 352 0.97 2.97 26.24
N ASP A 353 1.61 2.64 25.14
CA ASP A 353 2.15 3.62 24.19
C ASP A 353 1.01 4.41 23.52
N ALA A 354 -0.10 3.74 23.22
CA ALA A 354 -1.31 4.38 22.70
C ALA A 354 -1.89 5.39 23.70
N VAL A 355 -2.01 5.00 24.97
CA VAL A 355 -2.47 5.88 26.06
C VAL A 355 -1.53 7.08 26.24
N ALA A 356 -0.21 6.86 26.25
CA ALA A 356 0.80 7.90 26.38
C ALA A 356 0.71 8.91 25.23
N ARG A 357 0.60 8.42 23.99
CA ARG A 357 0.48 9.23 22.78
C ARG A 357 -0.77 10.08 22.79
N ILE A 358 -1.92 9.51 23.15
CA ILE A 358 -3.19 10.25 23.24
C ILE A 358 -3.08 11.37 24.28
N ALA A 359 -2.51 11.08 25.45
CA ALA A 359 -2.32 12.08 26.50
C ALA A 359 -1.37 13.21 26.06
N ALA A 360 -0.26 12.87 25.39
CA ALA A 360 0.68 13.86 24.86
C ALA A 360 0.04 14.79 23.81
N ALA A 361 -0.85 14.26 22.97
CA ALA A 361 -1.55 15.04 21.95
C ALA A 361 -2.51 16.10 22.53
N GLU A 362 -2.91 15.94 23.79
CA GLU A 362 -3.83 16.86 24.48
C GLU A 362 -3.11 17.99 25.22
N ILE A 363 -1.77 17.98 25.28
CA ILE A 363 -0.98 19.04 25.93
C ILE A 363 -1.33 20.41 25.31
N GLY A 364 -1.71 21.36 26.17
CA GLY A 364 -2.15 22.69 25.77
C GLY A 364 -3.67 22.87 25.74
N TYR A 365 -4.47 21.79 25.78
CA TYR A 365 -5.93 21.88 25.96
C TYR A 365 -6.27 22.60 27.27
N ARG A 366 -7.20 23.56 27.23
CA ARG A 366 -7.61 24.38 28.38
C ARG A 366 -9.10 24.23 28.67
N GLU A 367 -9.47 24.19 29.95
CA GLU A 367 -10.86 24.20 30.36
C GLU A 367 -11.57 25.52 30.01
N THR A 368 -12.89 25.47 29.86
CA THR A 368 -13.73 26.64 29.60
C THR A 368 -14.52 27.03 30.84
N GLY A 369 -14.02 27.98 31.62
CA GLY A 369 -14.65 28.40 32.88
C GLY A 369 -14.09 27.60 34.07
N ASN A 370 -14.92 27.22 35.03
CA ASN A 370 -14.46 26.49 36.22
C ASN A 370 -14.61 24.98 36.01
N ASN A 371 -13.52 24.28 35.73
CA ASN A 371 -13.48 22.82 35.59
C ASN A 371 -14.47 22.25 34.56
N ARG A 372 -14.69 22.92 33.42
CA ARG A 372 -15.54 22.40 32.33
C ARG A 372 -14.68 22.03 31.13
N THR A 373 -14.72 20.77 30.74
CA THR A 373 -13.87 20.20 29.69
C THR A 373 -14.65 19.18 28.86
N LYS A 374 -14.15 18.87 27.65
CA LYS A 374 -14.65 17.77 26.83
C LYS A 374 -14.57 16.43 27.57
N TYR A 375 -13.59 16.26 28.46
CA TYR A 375 -13.43 15.05 29.27
C TYR A 375 -14.54 14.90 30.31
N ASN A 376 -14.92 16.01 30.97
CA ASN A 376 -16.07 16.01 31.90
C ASN A 376 -17.38 15.74 31.17
N GLN A 377 -17.56 16.33 29.99
CA GLN A 377 -18.73 16.07 29.17
C GLN A 377 -18.82 14.59 28.74
N TRP A 378 -17.70 14.00 28.33
CA TRP A 378 -17.61 12.57 28.00
C TRP A 378 -17.95 11.69 29.20
N MET A 379 -17.40 11.98 30.38
CA MET A 379 -17.59 11.16 31.58
C MET A 379 -19.03 11.21 32.12
N TYR A 380 -19.65 12.39 32.13
CA TYR A 380 -20.96 12.60 32.77
C TYR A 380 -22.14 12.64 31.78
N GLY A 381 -21.89 12.76 30.48
CA GLY A 381 -22.91 12.89 29.44
C GLY A 381 -23.56 14.28 29.35
N TYR A 382 -23.05 15.26 30.11
CA TYR A 382 -23.48 16.67 30.08
C TYR A 382 -22.32 17.57 30.50
N ASP A 383 -22.41 18.88 30.25
CA ASP A 383 -21.36 19.86 30.59
C ASP A 383 -21.24 20.05 32.12
N ALA A 384 -20.50 19.15 32.75
CA ALA A 384 -20.27 19.08 34.18
C ALA A 384 -19.04 19.89 34.60
N SER A 385 -19.13 20.53 35.77
CA SER A 385 -18.02 21.21 36.43
C SER A 385 -17.45 20.29 37.51
N ALA A 386 -16.30 19.66 37.23
CA ALA A 386 -15.66 18.71 38.13
C ALA A 386 -14.13 18.68 37.93
N PRO A 387 -13.32 18.56 39.01
CA PRO A 387 -11.88 18.37 38.87
C PRO A 387 -11.56 17.19 37.94
N TRP A 388 -10.69 17.41 36.97
CA TRP A 388 -10.62 16.53 35.79
C TRP A 388 -9.25 15.90 35.52
N CYS A 389 -8.29 15.96 36.45
CA CYS A 389 -6.98 15.31 36.29
C CYS A 389 -7.10 13.79 36.07
N SER A 390 -7.91 13.10 36.87
CA SER A 390 -8.16 11.66 36.69
C SER A 390 -9.13 11.36 35.55
N ILE A 391 -10.08 12.26 35.27
CA ILE A 391 -11.05 12.10 34.18
C ILE A 391 -10.34 12.18 32.83
N PHE A 392 -9.32 13.05 32.71
CA PHE A 392 -8.43 13.11 31.57
C PHE A 392 -7.72 11.77 31.30
N ILE A 393 -7.20 11.11 32.34
CA ILE A 393 -6.57 9.79 32.21
C ILE A 393 -7.60 8.76 31.74
N CYS A 394 -8.79 8.70 32.35
CA CYS A 394 -9.87 7.80 31.90
C CYS A 394 -10.19 7.99 30.43
N TRP A 395 -10.28 9.25 30.00
CA TRP A 395 -10.57 9.59 28.62
C TRP A 395 -9.45 9.11 27.70
N CYS A 396 -8.17 9.36 28.03
CA CYS A 396 -7.05 8.87 27.22
C CYS A 396 -7.04 7.35 27.09
N VAL A 397 -7.38 6.63 28.16
CA VAL A 397 -7.49 5.16 28.19
C VAL A 397 -8.67 4.67 27.35
N ASN A 398 -9.81 5.37 27.40
CA ASN A 398 -10.96 5.10 26.53
C ASN A 398 -10.59 5.26 25.06
N GLU A 399 -9.99 6.38 24.71
CA GLU A 399 -9.60 6.70 23.33
C GLU A 399 -8.53 5.74 22.79
N ALA A 400 -7.73 5.15 23.67
CA ALA A 400 -6.78 4.09 23.30
C ALA A 400 -7.46 2.76 22.99
N GLY A 401 -8.76 2.61 23.30
CA GLY A 401 -9.51 1.37 23.13
C GLY A 401 -9.47 0.44 24.35
N ALA A 402 -8.95 0.90 25.50
CA ALA A 402 -8.90 0.15 26.75
C ALA A 402 -10.07 0.50 27.71
N GLY A 403 -11.27 0.68 27.14
CA GLY A 403 -12.46 1.14 27.85
C GLY A 403 -12.87 0.28 29.05
N ASP A 404 -12.75 -1.04 28.92
CA ASP A 404 -13.09 -1.99 29.98
C ASP A 404 -12.10 -1.93 31.17
N SER A 405 -10.87 -1.52 30.90
CA SER A 405 -9.84 -1.27 31.92
C SER A 405 -10.04 0.06 32.67
N ILE A 406 -10.96 0.96 32.23
CA ILE A 406 -11.22 2.25 32.88
C ILE A 406 -11.65 2.07 34.35
N GLN A 407 -12.41 1.01 34.65
CA GLN A 407 -12.88 0.73 36.02
C GLN A 407 -11.73 0.43 37.00
N ASN A 408 -10.57 0.00 36.49
CA ASN A 408 -9.37 -0.28 37.29
C ASN A 408 -8.37 0.88 37.33
N THR A 409 -8.55 1.90 36.49
CA THR A 409 -7.49 2.89 36.20
C THR A 409 -7.71 4.22 36.94
N ALA A 410 -8.93 4.51 37.37
CA ALA A 410 -9.24 5.80 38.00
C ALA A 410 -10.29 5.69 39.10
N ILE A 411 -9.82 5.68 40.36
CA ILE A 411 -10.28 6.55 41.46
C ILE A 411 -9.20 6.47 42.54
N ALA A 412 -8.27 7.44 42.57
CA ALA A 412 -7.34 7.56 43.70
C ALA A 412 -6.87 9.01 43.89
N SER A 413 -7.80 9.97 43.96
CA SER A 413 -7.52 11.19 44.71
C SER A 413 -7.69 10.86 46.20
N GLY A 414 -6.58 10.70 46.94
CA GLY A 414 -6.59 10.49 48.40
C GLY A 414 -5.77 9.32 48.98
N TYR A 415 -4.86 8.69 48.23
CA TYR A 415 -4.10 7.53 48.73
C TYR A 415 -2.91 7.90 49.63
N ARG A 416 -2.82 7.23 50.79
CA ARG A 416 -1.64 7.22 51.67
C ARG A 416 -0.73 6.05 51.34
N VAL A 417 0.59 6.28 51.40
CA VAL A 417 1.61 5.20 51.33
C VAL A 417 1.38 4.11 52.40
N SER A 418 0.80 4.48 53.55
CA SER A 418 0.49 3.54 54.64
C SER A 418 -0.75 2.66 54.41
N ASN A 419 -1.60 2.95 53.41
CA ASN A 419 -2.85 2.22 53.15
C ASN A 419 -2.71 1.14 52.06
N MET A 420 -1.47 0.84 51.63
CA MET A 420 -1.16 -0.13 50.57
C MET A 420 -1.62 -1.58 50.85
N GLY A 421 -1.99 -1.92 52.09
CA GLY A 421 -2.45 -3.27 52.47
C GLY A 421 -3.95 -3.54 52.25
N SER A 422 -4.75 -2.51 51.99
CA SER A 422 -6.21 -2.62 51.84
C SER A 422 -6.67 -1.97 50.53
N ASN A 423 -6.22 -2.53 49.42
CA ASN A 423 -6.56 -2.06 48.08
C ASN A 423 -8.00 -2.50 47.68
N PRO A 424 -8.95 -1.57 47.42
CA PRO A 424 -10.29 -1.85 46.90
C PRO A 424 -10.31 -2.21 45.41
N PHE A 425 -9.18 -2.11 44.70
CA PHE A 425 -9.04 -2.45 43.27
C PHE A 425 -8.49 -3.86 43.03
N GLY A 426 -8.24 -4.64 44.08
CA GLY A 426 -7.66 -5.99 43.95
C GLY A 426 -6.27 -6.03 43.32
N ALA A 427 -5.66 -4.87 43.02
CA ALA A 427 -4.32 -4.83 42.46
C ALA A 427 -3.33 -5.31 43.53
N PRO A 428 -2.51 -6.32 43.23
CA PRO A 428 -1.58 -6.87 44.19
C PRO A 428 -0.53 -5.83 44.62
N ALA A 429 -0.01 -5.96 45.84
CA ALA A 429 0.97 -5.04 46.42
C ALA A 429 2.27 -4.85 45.59
N TYR A 430 2.51 -5.69 44.57
CA TYR A 430 3.60 -5.58 43.60
C TYR A 430 3.30 -4.72 42.36
N ALA A 431 2.07 -4.20 42.18
CA ALA A 431 1.73 -3.22 41.14
C ALA A 431 2.26 -1.80 41.45
N PHE A 432 2.76 -1.58 42.67
CA PHE A 432 3.47 -0.40 43.12
C PHE A 432 4.96 -0.63 42.87
N SER A 433 5.42 -0.23 41.70
CA SER A 433 6.71 -0.71 41.22
C SER A 433 7.88 0.12 41.76
N SER A 434 8.93 -0.58 42.17
CA SER A 434 10.32 -0.11 42.24
C SER A 434 11.01 -0.20 40.87
N VAL A 435 10.23 -0.26 39.78
CA VAL A 435 10.68 -0.38 38.39
C VAL A 435 10.77 1.01 37.79
N GLU A 436 11.68 1.14 36.82
CA GLU A 436 11.83 2.32 36.00
C GLU A 436 10.48 2.74 35.37
N PRO A 437 10.05 4.01 35.51
CA PRO A 437 8.88 4.57 34.83
C PRO A 437 8.96 4.39 33.32
N GLN A 438 7.82 4.16 32.68
CA GLN A 438 7.67 4.02 31.24
C GLN A 438 6.50 4.86 30.72
N PRO A 439 6.50 5.29 29.45
CA PRO A 439 5.32 5.83 28.79
C PRO A 439 4.07 4.96 29.03
N GLY A 440 2.97 5.61 29.38
CA GLY A 440 1.69 4.98 29.72
C GLY A 440 1.55 4.54 31.18
N ASP A 441 2.59 4.69 32.01
CA ASP A 441 2.43 4.57 33.46
C ASP A 441 1.66 5.80 34.01
N ILE A 442 0.93 5.59 35.10
CA ILE A 442 0.21 6.65 35.82
C ILE A 442 1.06 7.13 36.99
N VAL A 443 1.31 8.43 37.06
CA VAL A 443 2.01 9.08 38.18
C VAL A 443 1.01 9.54 39.23
N PHE A 444 1.38 9.40 40.50
CA PHE A 444 0.64 9.96 41.64
C PHE A 444 1.50 10.99 42.35
N ILE A 445 1.01 12.23 42.39
CA ILE A 445 1.79 13.41 42.78
C ILE A 445 1.21 13.99 44.08
N ASP A 446 2.10 14.29 45.02
CA ASP A 446 1.78 15.08 46.21
C ASP A 446 2.26 16.51 46.00
N ASN A 447 1.35 17.40 45.64
CA ASN A 447 1.65 18.83 45.50
C ASN A 447 1.79 19.57 46.85
N THR A 448 1.50 18.91 47.98
CA THR A 448 1.45 19.51 49.33
C THR A 448 2.62 19.12 50.24
N GLY A 449 3.39 18.10 49.88
CA GLY A 449 4.52 17.61 50.68
C GLY A 449 4.13 16.90 51.97
N ASN A 450 2.88 16.42 52.10
CA ASN A 450 2.35 15.73 53.28
C ASN A 450 2.39 14.19 53.18
N GLY A 451 2.92 13.66 52.08
CA GLY A 451 3.00 12.22 51.77
C GLY A 451 1.70 11.61 51.24
N VAL A 452 0.75 12.43 50.77
CA VAL A 452 -0.54 11.99 50.23
C VAL A 452 -0.72 12.53 48.82
N SER A 453 -0.99 11.65 47.86
CA SER A 453 -1.22 12.08 46.48
C SER A 453 -2.55 12.84 46.35
N ASN A 454 -2.47 14.04 45.78
CA ASN A 454 -3.62 14.91 45.50
C ASN A 454 -3.75 15.26 44.01
N HIS A 455 -2.82 14.76 43.18
CA HIS A 455 -2.81 14.96 41.75
C HIS A 455 -2.31 13.71 41.02
N THR A 456 -2.61 13.61 39.73
CA THR A 456 -2.22 12.47 38.89
C THR A 456 -1.98 12.92 37.46
N GLY A 457 -1.12 12.20 36.74
CA GLY A 457 -0.81 12.42 35.33
C GLY A 457 -0.41 11.12 34.64
N LEU A 458 -0.25 11.18 33.32
CA LEU A 458 0.28 10.08 32.51
C LEU A 458 1.74 10.34 32.16
N VAL A 459 2.61 9.37 32.36
CA VAL A 459 3.97 9.40 31.81
C VAL A 459 3.86 9.34 30.29
N VAL A 460 4.44 10.32 29.61
CA VAL A 460 4.45 10.40 28.15
C VAL A 460 5.84 10.15 27.57
N ASP A 461 6.89 10.38 28.36
CA ASP A 461 8.29 10.12 27.98
C ASP A 461 9.19 10.01 29.23
N VAL A 462 10.35 9.37 29.09
CA VAL A 462 11.36 9.24 30.15
C VAL A 462 12.76 9.28 29.53
N ASP A 463 13.62 10.18 30.02
CA ASP A 463 15.06 10.23 29.68
C ASP A 463 15.93 9.96 30.92
N GLU A 464 17.25 9.96 30.78
CA GLU A 464 18.21 9.69 31.86
C GLU A 464 18.01 10.54 33.12
N ASP A 465 17.56 11.79 32.96
CA ASP A 465 17.47 12.79 34.03
C ASP A 465 16.03 13.04 34.48
N TYR A 466 15.04 12.80 33.61
CA TYR A 466 13.68 13.27 33.76
C TYR A 466 12.60 12.26 33.37
N ILE A 467 11.46 12.39 34.04
CA ILE A 467 10.19 11.76 33.70
C ILE A 467 9.28 12.88 33.21
N TYR A 468 8.73 12.73 32.01
CA TYR A 468 7.82 13.71 31.41
C TYR A 468 6.39 13.21 31.48
N THR A 469 5.48 14.11 31.84
CA THR A 469 4.07 13.78 32.05
C THR A 469 3.14 14.73 31.31
N ALA A 470 1.99 14.21 30.92
CA ALA A 470 0.82 14.99 30.55
C ALA A 470 -0.16 15.00 31.73
N GLU A 471 -0.41 16.19 32.28
CA GLU A 471 -1.21 16.39 33.49
C GLU A 471 -2.41 17.28 33.20
N GLY A 472 -3.60 16.70 33.26
CA GLY A 472 -4.86 17.43 33.18
C GLY A 472 -5.15 18.20 34.47
N ASN A 473 -5.91 19.29 34.37
CA ASN A 473 -6.22 20.20 35.48
C ASN A 473 -4.97 20.76 36.20
N TYR A 474 -3.84 20.85 35.49
CA TYR A 474 -2.65 21.55 35.96
C TYR A 474 -2.77 23.02 35.57
N SER A 475 -3.14 23.85 36.55
CA SER A 475 -3.46 25.27 36.33
C SER A 475 -4.44 25.45 35.17
N ASP A 476 -5.61 24.79 35.24
CA ASP A 476 -6.75 24.88 34.29
C ASP A 476 -6.55 24.28 32.88
N LYS A 477 -5.41 23.61 32.63
CA LYS A 477 -5.08 23.02 31.32
C LYS A 477 -4.40 21.65 31.43
N VAL A 478 -4.23 20.99 30.29
CA VAL A 478 -3.30 19.87 30.15
C VAL A 478 -1.90 20.46 30.00
N SER A 479 -1.03 20.18 30.95
CA SER A 479 0.35 20.67 30.97
C SER A 479 1.34 19.55 30.72
N SER A 480 2.43 19.88 30.02
CA SER A 480 3.65 19.09 30.05
C SER A 480 4.40 19.42 31.34
N CYS A 481 4.57 18.43 32.20
CA CYS A 481 5.35 18.53 33.43
C CYS A 481 6.58 17.61 33.33
N ARG A 482 7.62 17.89 34.15
CA ARG A 482 8.81 17.03 34.23
C ARG A 482 9.32 16.89 35.67
N TYR A 483 9.81 15.70 36.00
CA TYR A 483 10.26 15.33 37.34
C TYR A 483 11.64 14.71 37.28
N ARG A 484 12.56 15.10 38.17
CA ARG A 484 13.94 14.62 38.13
C ARG A 484 14.07 13.20 38.69
N ARG A 485 14.86 12.36 38.02
CA ARG A 485 15.25 11.00 38.44
C ARG A 485 16.43 11.08 39.43
N SER A 486 16.17 11.36 40.71
CA SER A 486 17.15 11.19 41.80
C SER A 486 16.53 10.39 42.94
N ASN A 487 17.35 9.73 43.79
CA ASN A 487 17.00 8.82 44.92
C ASN A 487 16.00 9.38 45.97
N GLY A 488 14.81 9.78 45.52
CA GLY A 488 13.88 10.70 46.16
C GLY A 488 13.46 11.76 45.14
N TYR A 489 12.42 11.46 44.36
CA TYR A 489 11.88 12.26 43.26
C TYR A 489 11.53 13.70 43.74
N GLN A 490 12.32 14.70 43.35
CA GLN A 490 12.09 16.13 43.66
C GLN A 490 11.93 16.95 42.37
N VAL A 491 11.01 17.92 42.39
CA VAL A 491 10.77 18.87 41.28
C VAL A 491 11.67 20.10 41.39
N PHE A 492 12.21 20.57 40.26
CA PHE A 492 12.63 21.98 40.08
C PHE A 492 11.71 22.64 39.04
N GLY A 493 10.68 23.33 39.52
CA GLY A 493 9.92 24.32 38.75
C GLY A 493 10.45 25.71 39.09
N SER A 494 10.45 26.64 38.13
CA SER A 494 10.83 28.02 38.38
C SER A 494 9.87 28.65 39.40
N GLY A 495 10.29 28.68 40.68
CA GLY A 495 9.67 29.48 41.73
C GLY A 495 8.70 28.75 42.67
N SER A 496 9.11 27.66 43.34
CA SER A 496 8.61 27.35 44.69
C SER A 496 9.53 26.36 45.41
N SER A 497 10.15 26.87 46.47
CA SER A 497 10.96 26.09 47.41
C SER A 497 10.06 25.37 48.42
N SER A 498 9.46 24.24 48.06
CA SER A 498 8.90 23.20 48.96
C SER A 498 7.98 22.20 48.23
N GLY A 499 8.28 20.89 48.30
CA GLY A 499 7.27 19.87 48.59
C GLY A 499 6.64 19.03 47.47
N VAL A 500 6.78 19.35 46.19
CA VAL A 500 6.18 18.51 45.12
C VAL A 500 7.05 17.29 44.84
N HIS A 501 6.49 16.10 45.05
CA HIS A 501 7.16 14.83 44.78
C HIS A 501 6.20 13.79 44.21
N ILE A 502 6.74 12.92 43.35
CA ILE A 502 6.01 11.73 42.92
C ILE A 502 6.03 10.73 44.07
N VAL A 503 4.85 10.33 44.51
CA VAL A 503 4.66 9.40 45.63
C VAL A 503 4.86 7.96 45.15
N PHE A 504 4.30 7.60 44.00
CA PHE A 504 4.49 6.31 43.33
C PHE A 504 3.96 6.35 41.89
N TYR A 505 4.26 5.28 41.14
CA TYR A 505 3.74 5.00 39.81
C TYR A 505 2.91 3.73 39.84
N VAL A 506 1.89 3.67 39.00
CA VAL A 506 1.17 2.44 38.71
C VAL A 506 1.31 2.17 37.22
N ARG A 507 1.58 0.91 36.89
CA ARG A 507 1.54 0.40 35.52
C ARG A 507 0.24 -0.37 35.33
N PRO A 508 -0.80 0.21 34.70
CA PRO A 508 -2.06 -0.48 34.52
C PRO A 508 -1.92 -1.65 33.55
N ASP A 509 -2.69 -2.71 33.80
CA ASP A 509 -2.92 -3.77 32.83
C ASP A 509 -4.04 -3.32 31.88
N TYR A 510 -3.66 -2.66 30.78
CA TYR A 510 -4.61 -2.13 29.80
C TYR A 510 -5.17 -3.20 28.85
N GLN A 511 -4.94 -4.49 29.11
CA GLN A 511 -5.39 -5.60 28.26
C GLN A 511 -6.59 -6.37 28.83
N ARG A 512 -7.20 -5.92 29.92
CA ARG A 512 -8.31 -6.60 30.61
C ARG A 512 -9.67 -5.98 30.41
#